data_AF-A0A412Q495-F1
#
_entry.id   AF-A0A412Q495-F1
#
_cell.length_a   1.000
_cell.length_b   1.000
_cell.length_c   1.000
_cell.angle_alpha   90.00
_cell.angle_beta   90.00
_cell.angle_gamma   90.00
#
_symmetry.space_group_name_H-M   'P 1'
#
loop_
_entity.id
_entity.type
_entity.pdbx_description
1 polymer ?
#
loop_
_entity_poly.entity_id
_entity_poly.type
_entity_poly.pdbx_seq_one_letter_code
_entity_poly.pdbx_strand_id
1 'polypeptide(L)'
;MIPICLILFILFIAVITFAIKRADSAQAKVTEEFWEKERKANSTLRGDTTDLCYITIPERFFPLNNDKINDLKDKTLINLTGMTNTDLKLKYGILNFKKLSEYDDNFTKFVSMLPDYYNRLTEAGYESLANELLEFAVEQGADSKSVYSLLANAFISMSKADRLAELIEKAKQLNSLSRDGIVSMLESLQADADSAGN
;
A
#
# COMPACT_ATOMS: atom_id res chain seq x y z
N MET A 1 -33.05 -55.63 19.49
CA MET A 1 -31.59 -55.38 19.35
C MET A 1 -31.41 -54.13 18.50
N ILE A 2 -30.82 -53.07 19.04
CA ILE A 2 -30.54 -51.87 18.22
C ILE A 2 -29.38 -52.21 17.28
N PRO A 3 -29.54 -52.05 15.96
CA PRO A 3 -28.45 -52.29 15.01
C PRO A 3 -27.26 -51.41 15.37
N ILE A 4 -26.06 -52.01 15.47
CA ILE A 4 -24.80 -51.29 15.77
C ILE A 4 -24.58 -50.12 14.80
N CYS A 5 -25.02 -50.25 13.55
CA CYS A 5 -24.98 -49.18 12.55
C CYS A 5 -25.74 -47.91 12.95
N LEU A 6 -26.88 -48.02 13.66
CA LEU A 6 -27.65 -46.86 14.13
C LEU A 6 -26.91 -46.10 15.24
N ILE A 7 -26.21 -46.82 16.12
CA ILE A 7 -25.41 -46.21 17.20
C ILE A 7 -24.25 -45.42 16.58
N LEU A 8 -23.54 -46.00 15.60
CA LEU A 8 -22.45 -45.31 14.89
C LEU A 8 -22.93 -44.08 14.12
N PHE A 9 -24.11 -44.16 13.48
CA PHE A 9 -24.70 -43.05 12.75
C PHE A 9 -25.08 -41.87 13.67
N ILE A 10 -25.66 -42.16 14.84
CA ILE A 10 -26.00 -41.13 15.84
C ILE A 10 -24.73 -40.46 16.38
N LEU A 11 -23.68 -41.24 16.65
CA LEU A 11 -22.39 -40.72 17.13
C LEU A 11 -21.74 -39.81 16.07
N PHE A 12 -21.81 -40.21 14.80
CA PHE A 12 -21.33 -39.40 13.68
C PHE A 12 -22.08 -38.06 13.55
N ILE A 13 -23.42 -38.08 13.62
CA ILE A 13 -24.23 -36.85 13.60
C ILE A 13 -23.89 -35.94 14.78
N ALA A 14 -23.70 -36.50 15.98
CA ALA A 14 -23.34 -35.73 17.17
C ALA A 14 -21.98 -35.02 17.01
N VAL A 15 -20.98 -35.71 16.43
CA VAL A 15 -19.67 -35.13 16.14
C VAL A 15 -19.75 -34.01 15.09
N ILE A 16 -20.50 -34.19 14.00
CA ILE A 16 -20.71 -33.16 12.98
C ILE A 16 -21.39 -31.93 13.58
N THR A 17 -22.46 -32.13 14.35
CA THR A 17 -23.22 -31.04 14.97
C THR A 17 -22.35 -30.25 15.96
N PHE A 18 -21.52 -30.93 16.73
CA PHE A 18 -20.55 -30.29 17.62
C PHE A 18 -19.51 -29.48 16.86
N ALA A 19 -18.98 -30.03 15.76
CA ALA A 19 -18.02 -29.34 14.91
C ALA A 19 -18.63 -28.06 14.29
N ILE A 20 -19.86 -28.13 13.78
CA ILE A 20 -20.60 -26.98 13.22
C ILE A 20 -20.82 -25.93 14.31
N LYS A 21 -21.37 -26.31 15.48
CA LYS A 21 -21.58 -25.36 16.59
C LYS A 21 -20.30 -24.68 17.05
N ARG A 22 -19.18 -25.41 17.08
CA ARG A 22 -17.87 -24.85 17.45
C ARG A 22 -17.38 -23.87 16.39
N ALA A 23 -17.54 -24.20 15.10
CA ALA A 23 -17.21 -23.29 14.00
C ALA A 23 -18.08 -22.02 14.05
N ASP A 24 -19.40 -22.17 14.24
CA ASP A 24 -20.34 -21.06 14.39
C ASP A 24 -19.99 -20.17 15.58
N SER A 25 -19.65 -20.76 16.73
CA SER A 25 -19.27 -20.00 17.92
C SER A 25 -17.96 -19.25 17.73
N ALA A 26 -16.98 -19.85 17.05
CA ALA A 26 -15.72 -19.19 16.71
C ALA A 26 -15.96 -18.01 15.76
N GLN A 27 -16.82 -18.17 14.77
CA GLN A 27 -17.17 -17.12 13.81
C GLN A 27 -18.02 -16.01 14.43
N ALA A 28 -18.92 -16.36 15.35
CA ALA A 28 -19.70 -15.40 16.13
C ALA A 28 -18.77 -14.50 16.97
N LYS A 29 -17.77 -15.09 17.62
CA LYS A 29 -16.80 -14.33 18.43
C LYS A 29 -15.99 -13.34 17.59
N VAL A 30 -15.46 -13.78 16.44
CA VAL A 30 -14.71 -12.89 15.52
C VAL A 30 -15.60 -11.76 15.02
N THR A 31 -16.87 -12.06 14.72
CA THR A 31 -17.85 -11.06 14.25
C THR A 31 -18.17 -10.05 15.35
N GLU A 32 -18.36 -10.51 16.58
CA GLU A 32 -18.60 -9.67 17.74
C GLU A 32 -17.42 -8.74 18.04
N GLU A 33 -16.19 -9.28 18.05
CA GLU A 33 -14.96 -8.50 18.22
C GLU A 33 -14.81 -7.42 17.14
N PHE A 34 -15.13 -7.75 15.88
CA PHE A 34 -15.16 -6.79 14.78
C PHE A 34 -16.17 -5.66 15.02
N TRP A 35 -17.41 -6.00 15.40
CA TRP A 35 -18.45 -5.00 15.67
C TRP A 35 -18.15 -4.16 16.90
N GLU A 36 -17.54 -4.73 17.94
CA GLU A 36 -17.07 -3.98 19.11
C GLU A 36 -15.99 -2.97 18.72
N LYS A 37 -15.00 -3.41 17.93
CA LYS A 37 -13.95 -2.54 17.42
C LYS A 37 -14.55 -1.41 16.58
N GLU A 38 -15.48 -1.70 15.68
CA GLU A 38 -16.14 -0.70 14.85
C GLU A 38 -17.02 0.26 15.66
N ARG A 39 -17.75 -0.22 16.69
CA ARG A 39 -18.50 0.64 17.61
C ARG A 39 -17.60 1.63 18.34
N LYS A 40 -16.46 1.15 18.86
CA LYS A 40 -15.46 1.98 19.54
C LYS A 40 -14.80 2.99 18.58
N ALA A 41 -14.57 2.58 17.33
CA ALA A 41 -14.05 3.46 16.29
C ALA A 41 -15.00 4.63 16.04
N ASN A 42 -16.29 4.34 15.90
CA ASN A 42 -17.31 5.35 15.62
C ASN A 42 -17.66 6.23 16.84
N SER A 43 -17.29 5.82 18.06
CA SER A 43 -17.46 6.67 19.26
C SER A 43 -16.25 7.59 19.55
N THR A 44 -15.10 7.34 18.91
CA THR A 44 -13.91 8.17 19.09
C THR A 44 -14.04 9.45 18.25
N LEU A 45 -14.20 10.60 18.92
CA LEU A 45 -14.48 11.87 18.23
C LEU A 45 -13.24 12.51 17.61
N ARG A 46 -12.18 12.70 18.41
CA ARG A 46 -10.90 13.31 17.98
C ARG A 46 -9.74 12.45 18.49
N GLY A 47 -8.71 12.37 17.67
CA GLY A 47 -7.40 11.86 18.02
C GLY A 47 -6.30 12.82 17.55
N ASP A 48 -5.12 12.67 18.13
CA ASP A 48 -3.93 13.42 17.74
C ASP A 48 -3.41 12.91 16.40
N THR A 49 -3.12 13.83 15.47
CA THR A 49 -2.62 13.51 14.13
C THR A 49 -1.20 14.00 13.91
N THR A 50 -0.53 14.52 14.94
CA THR A 50 0.82 15.08 14.84
C THR A 50 1.90 14.04 14.53
N ASP A 51 1.61 12.75 14.76
CA ASP A 51 2.48 11.62 14.44
C ASP A 51 2.38 11.16 12.98
N LEU A 52 1.45 11.72 12.19
CA LEU A 52 1.34 11.43 10.77
C LEU A 52 2.45 12.12 9.96
N CYS A 53 2.98 11.40 8.97
CA CYS A 53 3.92 11.95 8.02
C CYS A 53 3.16 12.75 6.95
N TYR A 54 3.13 14.08 7.10
CA TYR A 54 2.53 14.99 6.13
C TYR A 54 3.51 15.26 4.99
N ILE A 55 3.03 15.05 3.77
CA ILE A 55 3.83 15.17 2.56
C ILE A 55 3.37 16.41 1.78
N THR A 56 4.34 17.22 1.38
CA THR A 56 4.16 18.32 0.42
C THR A 56 5.11 18.08 -0.73
N ILE A 57 4.61 18.09 -1.96
CA ILE A 57 5.44 17.89 -3.14
C ILE A 57 6.24 19.18 -3.38
N PRO A 58 7.59 19.12 -3.42
CA PRO A 58 8.39 20.31 -3.68
C PRO A 58 8.07 20.97 -5.03
N GLU A 59 8.05 22.31 -5.05
CA GLU A 59 7.67 23.10 -6.24
C GLU A 59 8.52 22.80 -7.48
N ARG A 60 9.81 22.46 -7.28
CA ARG A 60 10.72 22.09 -8.37
C ARG A 60 10.23 20.91 -9.21
N PHE A 61 9.36 20.05 -8.68
CA PHE A 61 8.80 18.91 -9.41
C PHE A 61 7.63 19.26 -10.34
N PHE A 62 7.31 20.55 -10.50
CA PHE A 62 6.28 21.03 -11.43
C PHE A 62 6.85 21.95 -12.53
N PRO A 63 7.89 21.54 -13.29
CA PRO A 63 8.45 22.38 -14.35
C PRO A 63 7.51 22.52 -15.57
N LEU A 64 6.59 21.57 -15.76
CA LEU A 64 5.63 21.58 -16.86
C LEU A 64 4.35 22.31 -16.43
N ASN A 65 4.05 23.41 -17.12
CA ASN A 65 2.82 24.17 -16.89
C ASN A 65 1.60 23.40 -17.43
N ASN A 66 0.45 23.55 -16.77
CA ASN A 66 -0.84 22.95 -17.16
C ASN A 66 -0.86 21.41 -17.22
N ASP A 67 0.04 20.75 -16.49
CA ASP A 67 -0.02 19.30 -16.32
C ASP A 67 -1.06 18.93 -15.24
N LYS A 68 -1.69 17.75 -15.37
CA LYS A 68 -2.67 17.23 -14.39
C LYS A 68 -2.08 17.12 -12.99
N ILE A 69 -0.78 16.82 -12.88
CA ILE A 69 -0.13 16.71 -11.58
C ILE A 69 -0.11 18.04 -10.83
N ASN A 70 -0.20 19.18 -11.53
CA ASN A 70 -0.18 20.52 -10.92
C ASN A 70 -1.41 20.77 -10.05
N ASP A 71 -2.51 20.02 -10.22
CA ASP A 71 -3.67 20.05 -9.33
C ASP A 71 -3.32 19.65 -7.88
N LEU A 72 -2.16 19.01 -7.68
CA LEU A 72 -1.65 18.57 -6.39
C LEU A 72 -0.63 19.53 -5.76
N LYS A 73 -0.25 20.62 -6.45
CA LYS A 73 0.84 21.54 -6.01
C LYS A 73 0.65 22.07 -4.59
N ASP A 74 -0.59 22.46 -4.25
CA ASP A 74 -0.94 23.02 -2.94
C ASP A 74 -1.72 22.03 -2.06
N LYS A 75 -1.69 20.75 -2.41
CA LYS A 75 -2.43 19.71 -1.69
C LYS A 75 -1.52 19.04 -0.67
N THR A 76 -2.11 18.73 0.48
CA THR A 76 -1.47 17.87 1.49
C THR A 76 -1.72 16.42 1.14
N LEU A 77 -0.66 15.63 1.20
CA LEU A 77 -0.66 14.19 0.97
C LEU A 77 -0.30 13.48 2.26
N ILE A 78 -0.86 12.29 2.48
CA ILE A 78 -0.43 11.35 3.51
C ILE A 78 -0.55 9.95 2.92
N ASN A 79 0.42 9.09 3.17
CA ASN A 79 0.29 7.68 2.82
C ASN A 79 -0.30 6.92 4.02
N LEU A 80 -1.54 6.45 3.90
CA LEU A 80 -2.22 5.65 4.92
C LEU A 80 -2.26 4.15 4.59
N THR A 81 -1.51 3.71 3.58
CA THR A 81 -1.44 2.30 3.19
C THR A 81 -1.12 1.41 4.40
N GLY A 82 -1.93 0.37 4.57
CA GLY A 82 -1.84 -0.56 5.70
C GLY A 82 -2.67 -0.18 6.93
N MET A 83 -3.36 0.97 6.94
CA MET A 83 -4.37 1.30 7.96
C MET A 83 -5.78 1.04 7.45
N THR A 84 -6.61 0.35 8.23
CA THR A 84 -8.03 0.21 7.89
C THR A 84 -8.82 1.46 8.29
N ASN A 85 -10.00 1.66 7.68
CA ASN A 85 -10.91 2.75 8.09
C ASN A 85 -11.24 2.70 9.59
N THR A 86 -11.40 1.50 10.15
CA THR A 86 -11.64 1.30 11.57
C THR A 86 -10.43 1.73 12.41
N ASP A 87 -9.21 1.40 11.98
CA ASP A 87 -7.98 1.83 12.67
C ASP A 87 -7.80 3.34 12.64
N LEU A 88 -8.06 3.98 11.50
CA LEU A 88 -8.01 5.43 11.34
C LEU A 88 -9.00 6.14 12.27
N LYS A 89 -10.25 5.68 12.32
CA LYS A 89 -11.27 6.22 13.23
C LYS A 89 -10.90 6.00 14.69
N LEU A 90 -10.38 4.83 15.05
CA LEU A 90 -9.96 4.53 16.42
C LEU A 90 -8.80 5.41 16.87
N LYS A 91 -7.82 5.65 16.01
CA LYS A 91 -6.59 6.37 16.38
C LYS A 91 -6.77 7.88 16.26
N TYR A 92 -7.34 8.35 15.16
CA TYR A 92 -7.40 9.77 14.81
C TYR A 92 -8.80 10.38 15.00
N GLY A 93 -9.80 9.57 15.29
CA GLY A 93 -11.17 10.01 15.51
C GLY A 93 -11.96 10.28 14.23
N ILE A 94 -13.28 10.18 14.33
CA ILE A 94 -14.20 10.33 13.19
C ILE A 94 -14.21 11.74 12.60
N LEU A 95 -13.89 12.77 13.39
CA LEU A 95 -13.86 14.15 12.90
C LEU A 95 -12.67 14.43 11.96
N ASN A 96 -11.57 13.69 12.11
CA ASN A 96 -10.42 13.79 11.21
C ASN A 96 -10.56 12.87 10.00
N PHE A 97 -11.40 11.84 10.07
CA PHE A 97 -11.51 10.78 9.06
C PHE A 97 -11.64 11.32 7.64
N LYS A 98 -12.63 12.19 7.37
CA LYS A 98 -12.85 12.74 6.03
C LYS A 98 -11.61 13.45 5.47
N LYS A 99 -10.94 14.24 6.31
CA LYS A 99 -9.77 15.04 5.92
C LYS A 99 -8.55 14.14 5.66
N LEU A 100 -8.34 13.13 6.50
CA LEU A 100 -7.25 12.17 6.33
C LEU A 100 -7.46 11.30 5.09
N SER A 101 -8.69 10.85 4.82
CA SER A 101 -9.03 10.15 3.58
C SER A 101 -8.79 11.02 2.35
N GLU A 102 -9.11 12.32 2.38
CA GLU A 102 -8.80 13.23 1.26
C GLU A 102 -7.28 13.35 1.02
N TYR A 103 -6.47 13.36 2.08
CA TYR A 103 -5.01 13.41 1.97
C TYR A 103 -4.41 12.12 1.41
N ASP A 104 -4.98 10.98 1.78
CA ASP A 104 -4.62 9.67 1.22
C ASP A 104 -5.04 9.52 -0.25
N ASP A 105 -6.24 10.00 -0.61
CA ASP A 105 -6.69 10.08 -1.99
C ASP A 105 -5.74 10.94 -2.84
N ASN A 106 -5.24 12.06 -2.30
CA ASN A 106 -4.24 12.89 -2.99
C ASN A 106 -2.93 12.13 -3.20
N PHE A 107 -2.49 11.33 -2.22
CA PHE A 107 -1.29 10.51 -2.36
C PHE A 107 -1.45 9.42 -3.41
N THR A 108 -2.60 8.71 -3.41
CA THR A 108 -2.90 7.70 -4.43
C THR A 108 -2.96 8.32 -5.83
N LYS A 109 -3.59 9.49 -5.97
CA LYS A 109 -3.60 10.25 -7.24
C LYS A 109 -2.19 10.60 -7.69
N PHE A 110 -1.37 11.15 -6.79
CA PHE A 110 0.03 11.47 -7.08
C PHE A 110 0.77 10.26 -7.65
N VAL A 111 0.77 9.13 -6.93
CA VAL A 111 1.46 7.90 -7.35
C VAL A 111 0.93 7.39 -8.69
N SER A 112 -0.38 7.47 -8.93
CA SER A 112 -0.99 7.02 -10.19
C SER A 112 -0.60 7.85 -11.41
N MET A 113 -0.29 9.15 -11.21
CA MET A 113 0.09 10.06 -12.30
C MET A 113 1.59 9.98 -12.66
N LEU A 114 2.41 9.44 -11.76
CA LEU A 114 3.87 9.43 -11.92
C LEU A 114 4.37 8.77 -13.22
N PRO A 115 3.87 7.62 -13.68
CA PRO A 115 4.40 7.00 -14.90
C PRO A 115 4.21 7.88 -16.14
N ASP A 116 3.02 8.45 -16.30
CA ASP A 116 2.73 9.31 -17.43
C ASP A 116 3.48 10.65 -17.32
N TYR A 117 3.60 11.19 -16.10
CA TYR A 117 4.31 12.44 -15.86
C TYR A 117 5.82 12.29 -16.06
N TYR A 118 6.40 11.16 -15.63
CA TYR A 118 7.78 10.79 -15.87
C TYR A 118 8.11 10.85 -17.36
N ASN A 119 7.30 10.21 -18.20
CA ASN A 119 7.50 10.21 -19.65
C ASN A 119 7.44 11.63 -20.24
N ARG A 120 6.51 12.48 -19.78
CA ARG A 120 6.45 13.87 -20.23
C ARG A 120 7.64 14.70 -19.77
N LEU A 121 8.15 14.46 -18.57
CA LEU A 121 9.36 15.10 -18.07
C LEU A 121 10.59 14.70 -18.88
N THR A 122 10.76 13.41 -19.18
CA THR A 122 11.88 12.92 -19.99
C THR A 122 11.83 13.45 -21.42
N GLU A 123 10.66 13.44 -22.06
CA GLU A 123 10.44 14.05 -23.39
C GLU A 123 10.77 15.55 -23.44
N ALA A 124 10.52 16.26 -22.33
CA ALA A 124 10.85 17.68 -22.19
C ALA A 124 12.32 17.93 -21.76
N GLY A 125 13.14 16.89 -21.63
CA GLY A 125 14.57 17.00 -21.26
C GLY A 125 14.85 17.11 -19.76
N TYR A 126 13.85 16.86 -18.91
CA TYR A 126 13.96 16.89 -17.45
C TYR A 126 14.17 15.49 -16.83
N GLU A 127 14.92 14.61 -17.49
CA GLU A 127 15.09 13.22 -17.06
C GLU A 127 15.68 13.06 -15.65
N SER A 128 16.71 13.85 -15.30
CA SER A 128 17.29 13.83 -13.95
C SER A 128 16.23 14.16 -12.88
N LEU A 129 15.42 15.18 -13.14
CA LEU A 129 14.35 15.59 -12.23
C LEU A 129 13.22 14.55 -12.17
N ALA A 130 12.93 13.88 -13.29
CA ALA A 130 11.96 12.80 -13.34
C ALA A 130 12.41 11.61 -12.47
N ASN A 131 13.69 11.26 -12.51
CA ASN A 131 14.27 10.24 -11.63
C ASN A 131 14.19 10.66 -10.15
N GLU A 132 14.58 11.89 -9.81
CA GLU A 132 14.46 12.42 -8.45
C GLU A 132 13.02 12.40 -7.94
N LEU A 133 12.03 12.65 -8.81
CA LEU A 133 10.61 12.59 -8.45
C LEU A 133 10.16 11.16 -8.13
N LEU A 134 10.60 10.17 -8.91
CA LEU A 134 10.32 8.76 -8.62
C LEU A 134 11.00 8.32 -7.32
N GLU A 135 12.24 8.73 -7.08
CA GLU A 135 12.94 8.46 -5.82
C GLU A 135 12.19 9.07 -4.62
N PHE A 136 11.77 10.33 -4.74
CA PHE A 136 10.95 11.00 -3.73
C PHE A 136 9.68 10.22 -3.45
N ALA A 137 8.96 9.78 -4.49
CA ALA A 137 7.73 9.01 -4.31
C ALA A 137 7.97 7.67 -3.59
N VAL A 138 9.03 6.95 -3.94
CA VAL A 138 9.43 5.71 -3.25
C VAL A 138 9.76 5.98 -1.78
N GLU A 139 10.45 7.08 -1.47
CA GLU A 139 10.75 7.48 -0.09
C GLU A 139 9.51 7.82 0.73
N GLN A 140 8.47 8.34 0.08
CA GLN A 140 7.17 8.57 0.71
C GLN A 140 6.29 7.31 0.78
N GLY A 141 6.83 6.15 0.38
CA GLY A 141 6.16 4.85 0.47
C GLY A 141 5.21 4.55 -0.68
N ALA A 142 5.42 5.14 -1.86
CA ALA A 142 4.70 4.73 -3.06
C ALA A 142 4.86 3.23 -3.28
N ASP A 143 3.77 2.53 -3.59
CA ASP A 143 3.70 1.07 -3.68
C ASP A 143 3.22 0.61 -5.07
N SER A 144 3.65 1.34 -6.10
CA SER A 144 3.30 1.08 -7.49
C SER A 144 4.41 0.36 -8.26
N LYS A 145 4.07 -0.80 -8.85
CA LYS A 145 5.00 -1.57 -9.69
C LYS A 145 5.58 -0.76 -10.86
N SER A 146 4.79 0.12 -11.47
CA SER A 146 5.26 0.95 -12.59
C SER A 146 6.29 1.99 -12.14
N VAL A 147 6.10 2.61 -10.97
CA VAL A 147 7.05 3.56 -10.38
C VAL A 147 8.39 2.90 -10.11
N TYR A 148 8.38 1.74 -9.45
CA TYR A 148 9.60 0.96 -9.19
C TYR A 148 10.27 0.48 -10.48
N SER A 149 9.50 0.05 -11.48
CA SER A 149 10.04 -0.40 -12.76
C SER A 149 10.75 0.73 -13.51
N LEU A 150 10.13 1.91 -13.59
CA LEU A 150 10.74 3.08 -14.23
C LEU A 150 12.04 3.47 -13.56
N LEU A 151 12.05 3.56 -12.22
CA LEU A 151 13.24 3.92 -11.47
C LEU A 151 14.35 2.88 -11.57
N ALA A 152 14.01 1.59 -11.53
CA ALA A 152 14.97 0.50 -11.73
C ALA A 152 15.63 0.56 -13.11
N ASN A 153 14.82 0.74 -14.17
CA ASN A 153 15.34 0.87 -15.54
C ASN A 153 16.23 2.11 -15.69
N ALA A 154 15.88 3.22 -15.05
CA ALA A 154 16.73 4.40 -15.00
C ALA A 154 18.10 4.08 -14.34
N PHE A 155 18.12 3.41 -13.19
CA PHE A 155 19.37 2.99 -12.54
C PHE A 155 20.21 2.04 -13.38
N ILE A 156 19.57 1.08 -14.07
CA ILE A 156 20.26 0.15 -14.97
C ILE A 156 20.90 0.91 -16.14
N SER A 157 20.17 1.84 -16.77
CA SER A 157 20.69 2.65 -17.88
C SER A 157 21.88 3.53 -17.49
N MET A 158 21.95 3.93 -16.21
CA MET A 158 23.05 4.69 -15.64
C MET A 158 24.17 3.81 -15.06
N SER A 159 24.08 2.48 -15.21
CA SER A 159 25.00 1.50 -14.62
C SER A 159 25.16 1.64 -13.09
N LYS A 160 24.08 2.00 -12.38
CA LYS A 160 24.06 2.19 -10.92
C LYS A 160 23.52 0.95 -10.19
N ALA A 161 24.28 -0.15 -10.22
CA ALA A 161 23.87 -1.42 -9.60
C ALA A 161 23.59 -1.30 -8.09
N ASP A 162 24.41 -0.53 -7.36
CA ASP A 162 24.23 -0.30 -5.91
C ASP A 162 22.86 0.32 -5.59
N ARG A 163 22.42 1.26 -6.44
CA ARG A 163 21.13 1.96 -6.28
C ARG A 163 19.94 1.04 -6.57
N LEU A 164 20.09 0.10 -7.49
CA LEU A 164 19.09 -0.93 -7.74
C LEU A 164 18.96 -1.87 -6.52
N ALA A 165 20.08 -2.24 -5.90
CA ALA A 165 20.07 -3.04 -4.66
C ALA A 165 19.40 -2.29 -3.50
N GLU A 166 19.72 -1.00 -3.30
CA GLU A 166 19.03 -0.14 -2.33
C GLU A 166 17.51 -0.08 -2.58
N LEU A 167 17.09 0.00 -3.85
CA LEU A 167 15.69 0.05 -4.24
C LEU A 167 14.95 -1.25 -3.89
N ILE A 168 15.60 -2.42 -4.05
CA ILE A 168 15.06 -3.72 -3.64
C ILE A 168 14.85 -3.76 -2.13
N GLU A 169 15.83 -3.31 -1.34
CA GLU A 169 15.72 -3.29 0.12
C GLU A 169 14.61 -2.34 0.60
N LYS A 170 14.45 -1.17 -0.05
CA LYS A 170 13.30 -0.29 0.20
C LYS A 170 11.98 -0.98 -0.14
N ALA A 171 11.89 -1.67 -1.28
CA ALA A 171 10.68 -2.38 -1.68
C ALA A 171 10.28 -3.46 -0.65
N LYS A 172 11.25 -4.19 -0.07
CA LYS A 172 11.00 -5.21 0.97
C LYS A 172 10.37 -4.64 2.25
N GLN A 173 10.51 -3.34 2.50
CA GLN A 173 9.97 -2.66 3.68
C GLN A 173 8.52 -2.17 3.48
N LEU A 174 7.95 -2.28 2.27
CA LEU A 174 6.59 -1.83 2.00
C LEU A 174 5.54 -2.61 2.82
N ASN A 175 4.61 -1.90 3.45
CA ASN A 175 3.45 -2.47 4.11
C ASN A 175 2.24 -2.60 3.14
N SER A 176 2.49 -3.09 1.92
CA SER A 176 1.50 -3.17 0.84
C SER A 176 1.36 -4.59 0.29
N LEU A 177 0.18 -4.91 -0.23
CA LEU A 177 -0.08 -6.17 -0.93
C LEU A 177 0.74 -6.30 -2.23
N SER A 178 1.17 -5.17 -2.81
CA SER A 178 2.00 -5.16 -4.02
C SER A 178 3.47 -5.50 -3.75
N ARG A 179 3.90 -5.52 -2.48
CA ARG A 179 5.30 -5.69 -2.05
C ARG A 179 5.99 -6.86 -2.76
N ASP A 180 5.47 -8.07 -2.60
CA ASP A 180 6.14 -9.27 -3.09
C ASP A 180 6.26 -9.24 -4.62
N GLY A 181 5.21 -8.75 -5.31
CA GLY A 181 5.23 -8.59 -6.76
C GLY A 181 6.20 -7.52 -7.27
N ILE A 182 6.44 -6.47 -6.48
CA ILE A 182 7.46 -5.44 -6.77
C ILE A 182 8.85 -6.01 -6.56
N VAL A 183 9.10 -6.65 -5.41
CA VAL A 183 10.40 -7.23 -5.06
C VAL A 183 10.84 -8.25 -6.11
N SER A 184 9.98 -9.22 -6.45
CA SER A 184 10.30 -10.24 -7.45
C SER A 184 10.60 -9.65 -8.84
N MET A 185 9.91 -8.56 -9.21
CA MET A 185 10.21 -7.85 -10.47
C MET A 185 11.60 -7.20 -10.43
N LEU A 186 11.94 -6.52 -9.34
CA LEU A 186 13.23 -5.84 -9.22
C LEU A 186 14.41 -6.82 -9.18
N GLU A 187 14.26 -7.94 -8.46
CA GLU A 187 15.27 -9.00 -8.41
C GLU A 187 15.50 -9.64 -9.78
N SER A 188 14.43 -9.83 -10.58
CA SER A 188 14.55 -10.27 -11.98
C SER A 188 15.34 -9.28 -12.83
N LEU A 189 15.03 -7.98 -12.73
CA LEU A 189 15.72 -6.94 -13.50
C LEU A 189 17.20 -6.84 -13.12
N GLN A 190 17.54 -7.03 -11.84
CA GLN A 190 18.92 -7.08 -11.38
C GLN A 190 19.68 -8.26 -11.99
N ALA A 191 19.11 -9.47 -11.94
CA ALA A 191 19.73 -10.66 -12.52
C ALA A 191 19.96 -10.54 -14.04
N ASP A 192 19.01 -9.93 -14.77
CA ASP A 192 19.14 -9.69 -16.20
C ASP A 192 20.27 -8.68 -16.50
N ALA A 193 20.38 -7.61 -15.71
CA ALA A 193 21.43 -6.61 -15.85
C ALA A 193 22.83 -7.19 -15.58
N ASP A 194 22.97 -8.03 -14.54
CA ASP A 194 24.22 -8.71 -14.21
C ASP A 194 24.64 -9.73 -15.29
N SER A 195 23.67 -10.35 -15.97
CA SER A 195 23.90 -11.31 -17.04
C SER A 195 24.33 -10.64 -18.36
N ALA A 196 23.87 -9.40 -18.61
CA ALA A 196 24.23 -8.63 -19.81
C ALA A 196 25.60 -7.92 -19.70
N GLY A 197 26.14 -7.79 -18.48
CA GLY A 197 27.45 -7.20 -18.21
C GLY A 197 28.63 -8.18 -18.25
N ASN A 198 28.37 -9.48 -18.36
CA ASN A 198 29.36 -10.57 -18.50
C ASN A 198 29.49 -11.02 -19.97
#